data_AF-A0A7R9LGS4-F1
#
_entry.id   AF-A0A7R9LGS4-F1
#
_cell.length_a   1.000
_cell.length_b   1.000
_cell.length_c   1.000
_cell.angle_alpha   90.00
_cell.angle_beta   90.00
_cell.angle_gamma   90.00
#
_symmetry.space_group_name_H-M   'P 1'
#
loop_
_entity.id
_entity.type
_entity.pdbx_description
1 polymer ?
#
loop_
_entity_poly.entity_id
_entity_poly.type
_entity_poly.pdbx_seq_one_letter_code
_entity_poly.pdbx_strand_id
1 'polypeptide(L)'
;MSEMPPNVDIPYNSKTTYCFDSESFRYLVASVPPNNIQFEPSFKPLYAKSWGRSVSECKRLFNYITQLEAHKVMDTLSVNNAKQIIQLLTKPMADITKNIIDNLNECETHRLEIEEFSGSLEELNNKLYIPSVEIISVPLDRPKTVCGADECCERIDNNGVTTEINYTTECHSPCYLEFNDGNVVGNKGLLKCKAFTRHSSADRDPANSDHGQSWLSRALAAPTGIVRDRLNQSYSCLKCGHSYEKHLHLFYDTRVTMTKVADEGVGRRIQSVLMAAEIQERQIL
;
A
#
# COMPACT_ATOMS: atom_id res chain seq x y z
N MET A 1 15.48 2.19 29.61
CA MET A 1 16.86 1.80 29.21
C MET A 1 16.80 1.51 27.73
N SER A 2 17.38 2.39 26.90
CA SER A 2 17.40 2.22 25.44
C SER A 2 18.46 1.16 25.12
N GLU A 3 18.01 -0.03 24.72
CA GLU A 3 18.91 -1.02 24.12
C GLU A 3 19.35 -0.46 22.76
N MET A 4 20.59 0.00 22.69
CA MET A 4 21.25 0.29 21.41
C MET A 4 21.27 -1.01 20.59
N PRO A 5 21.04 -0.94 19.26
CA PRO A 5 21.15 -2.11 18.41
C PRO A 5 22.54 -2.74 18.57
N PRO A 6 22.67 -4.07 18.43
CA PRO A 6 23.92 -4.76 18.65
C PRO A 6 24.99 -4.14 17.75
N ASN A 7 26.03 -3.60 18.36
CA ASN A 7 27.15 -3.01 17.66
C ASN A 7 27.85 -4.17 16.92
N VAL A 8 27.50 -4.37 15.66
CA VAL A 8 28.16 -5.37 14.80
C VAL A 8 29.57 -4.86 14.58
N ASP A 9 30.51 -5.42 15.32
CA ASP A 9 31.93 -5.15 15.10
C ASP A 9 32.31 -5.75 13.74
N ILE A 10 32.55 -4.86 12.76
CA ILE A 10 33.02 -5.26 11.44
C ILE A 10 34.55 -5.16 11.50
N PRO A 11 35.27 -6.28 11.74
CA PRO A 11 36.70 -6.22 11.95
C PRO A 11 37.39 -5.76 10.67
N TYR A 12 38.24 -4.73 10.78
CA TYR A 12 39.08 -4.26 9.68
C TYR A 12 40.28 -5.20 9.52
N ASN A 13 40.15 -6.20 8.66
CA ASN A 13 41.21 -7.18 8.42
C ASN A 13 41.37 -7.46 6.91
N SER A 14 42.42 -8.20 6.56
CA SER A 14 42.72 -8.54 5.16
C SER A 14 41.57 -9.33 4.49
N LYS A 15 40.73 -10.06 5.24
CA LYS A 15 39.59 -10.81 4.69
C LYS A 15 38.37 -9.92 4.39
N THR A 16 38.22 -8.78 5.04
CA THR A 16 37.05 -7.88 4.93
C THR A 16 37.35 -6.56 4.22
N THR A 17 38.63 -6.24 4.04
CA THR A 17 39.08 -5.00 3.39
C THR A 17 39.44 -5.27 1.95
N TYR A 18 38.86 -4.52 1.00
CA TYR A 18 39.11 -4.67 -0.44
C TYR A 18 39.46 -3.31 -1.05
N CYS A 19 40.47 -3.28 -1.93
CA CYS A 19 40.91 -2.04 -2.58
C CYS A 19 40.53 -2.04 -4.06
N PHE A 20 39.73 -1.06 -4.47
CA PHE A 20 39.35 -0.85 -5.87
C PHE A 20 39.94 0.47 -6.37
N ASP A 21 40.56 0.43 -7.54
CA ASP A 21 41.08 1.62 -8.20
C ASP A 21 40.07 2.15 -9.22
N SER A 22 39.64 3.40 -9.03
CA SER A 22 38.74 4.11 -9.95
C SER A 22 39.46 4.70 -11.16
N GLU A 23 40.78 4.92 -11.08
CA GLU A 23 41.57 5.59 -12.11
C GLU A 23 41.71 4.74 -13.37
N SER A 24 41.80 3.43 -13.19
CA SER A 24 41.79 2.48 -14.29
C SER A 24 40.49 2.54 -15.12
N PHE A 25 39.33 2.72 -14.47
CA PHE A 25 38.05 2.92 -15.16
C PHE A 25 37.98 4.27 -15.86
N ARG A 26 38.47 5.32 -15.20
CA ARG A 26 38.53 6.67 -15.77
C ARG A 26 39.40 6.72 -17.02
N TYR A 27 40.55 6.04 -16.99
CA TYR A 27 41.44 5.89 -18.15
C TYR A 27 40.72 5.21 -19.32
N LEU A 28 39.97 4.12 -19.08
CA LEU A 28 39.21 3.43 -20.12
C LEU A 28 38.15 4.33 -20.76
N VAL A 29 37.34 5.01 -19.94
CA VAL A 29 36.28 5.91 -20.43
C VAL A 29 36.86 7.08 -21.23
N ALA A 30 37.99 7.63 -20.78
CA ALA A 30 38.65 8.75 -21.44
C ALA A 30 39.35 8.34 -22.74
N SER A 31 39.90 7.13 -22.82
CA SER A 31 40.65 6.64 -23.98
C SER A 31 39.76 6.05 -25.09
N VAL A 32 38.54 5.63 -24.76
CA VAL A 32 37.61 4.99 -25.70
C VAL A 32 36.69 6.05 -26.35
N PRO A 33 36.26 5.87 -27.61
CA PRO A 33 35.28 6.76 -28.24
C PRO A 33 33.99 6.91 -27.41
N PRO A 34 33.42 8.13 -27.32
CA PRO A 34 33.69 9.32 -28.12
C PRO A 34 34.79 10.26 -27.58
N ASN A 35 35.40 9.95 -26.42
CA ASN A 35 36.22 10.92 -25.68
C ASN A 35 37.64 11.07 -26.25
N ASN A 36 38.26 9.97 -26.72
CA ASN A 36 39.57 9.94 -27.41
C ASN A 36 40.69 10.79 -26.76
N ILE A 37 40.70 10.91 -25.42
CA ILE A 37 41.69 11.69 -24.68
C ILE A 37 43.03 10.94 -24.71
N GLN A 38 44.07 11.63 -25.16
CA GLN A 38 45.43 11.10 -25.22
C GLN A 38 46.11 11.26 -23.85
N PHE A 39 46.53 10.15 -23.26
CA PHE A 39 47.34 10.12 -22.05
C PHE A 39 48.80 9.85 -22.41
N GLU A 40 49.73 10.24 -21.53
CA GLU A 40 51.14 9.88 -21.69
C GLU A 40 51.29 8.35 -21.77
N PRO A 41 52.08 7.83 -22.73
CA PRO A 41 52.26 6.37 -22.91
C PRO A 41 52.77 5.64 -21.66
N SER A 42 53.44 6.35 -20.76
CA SER A 42 53.96 5.84 -19.48
C SER A 42 52.85 5.46 -18.48
N PHE A 43 51.65 6.06 -18.57
CA PHE A 43 50.56 5.80 -17.62
C PHE A 43 49.78 4.53 -17.90
N LYS A 44 49.69 4.11 -19.17
CA LYS A 44 48.97 2.88 -19.57
C LYS A 44 49.38 1.63 -18.77
N PRO A 45 50.67 1.30 -18.60
CA PRO A 45 51.07 0.13 -17.79
C PRO A 45 50.71 0.27 -16.31
N LEU A 46 50.70 1.50 -15.76
CA LEU A 46 50.31 1.75 -14.37
C LEU A 46 48.81 1.45 -14.17
N TYR A 47 47.94 1.98 -15.04
CA TYR A 47 46.51 1.69 -15.00
C TYR A 47 46.19 0.23 -15.29
N ALA A 48 46.90 -0.42 -16.21
CA ALA A 48 46.73 -1.86 -16.46
C ALA A 48 47.06 -2.71 -15.22
N LYS A 49 48.13 -2.34 -14.48
CA LYS A 49 48.50 -3.02 -13.23
C LYS A 49 47.46 -2.79 -12.13
N SER A 50 47.00 -1.56 -11.95
CA SER A 50 45.97 -1.23 -10.96
C SER A 50 44.61 -1.87 -11.27
N TRP A 51 44.24 -1.96 -12.55
CA TRP A 51 43.09 -2.73 -13.03
C TRP A 51 43.19 -4.20 -12.62
N GLY A 52 44.34 -4.83 -12.91
CA GLY A 52 44.58 -6.23 -12.54
C GLY A 52 44.40 -6.47 -11.03
N ARG A 53 44.92 -5.55 -10.20
CA ARG A 53 44.74 -5.60 -8.74
C ARG A 53 43.28 -5.44 -8.33
N SER A 54 42.54 -4.52 -8.92
CA SER A 54 41.12 -4.30 -8.62
C SER A 54 40.28 -5.52 -9.00
N VAL A 55 40.58 -6.16 -10.13
CA VAL A 55 39.91 -7.41 -10.56
C VAL A 55 40.23 -8.57 -9.61
N SER A 56 41.49 -8.71 -9.14
CA SER A 56 41.82 -9.75 -8.16
C SER A 56 41.13 -9.53 -6.82
N GLU A 57 41.05 -8.28 -6.36
CA GLU A 57 40.34 -7.93 -5.12
C GLU A 57 38.83 -8.16 -5.25
N CYS A 58 38.24 -7.86 -6.42
CA CYS A 58 36.85 -8.16 -6.72
C CYS A 58 36.57 -9.67 -6.68
N LYS A 59 37.41 -10.48 -7.33
CA LYS A 59 37.29 -11.95 -7.27
C LYS A 59 37.40 -12.45 -5.83
N ARG A 60 38.32 -11.88 -5.04
CA ARG A 60 38.47 -12.23 -3.63
C ARG A 60 37.22 -11.90 -2.82
N LEU A 61 36.60 -10.74 -3.06
CA LEU A 61 35.34 -10.33 -2.44
C LEU A 61 34.22 -11.32 -2.78
N PHE A 62 34.02 -11.62 -4.05
CA PHE A 62 32.97 -12.57 -4.45
C PHE A 62 33.20 -13.97 -3.88
N ASN A 63 34.43 -14.47 -3.93
CA ASN A 63 34.77 -15.76 -3.33
C ASN A 63 34.48 -15.79 -1.82
N TYR A 64 34.80 -14.71 -1.11
CA TYR A 64 34.48 -14.59 0.31
C TYR A 64 32.96 -14.57 0.55
N ILE A 65 32.21 -13.74 -0.20
CA ILE A 65 30.73 -13.68 -0.10
C ILE A 65 30.10 -15.05 -0.34
N THR A 66 30.59 -15.83 -1.32
CA THR A 66 30.04 -17.16 -1.61
C THR A 66 30.27 -18.19 -0.50
N GLN A 67 31.22 -17.94 0.39
CA GLN A 67 31.50 -18.81 1.54
C GLN A 67 30.70 -18.43 2.79
N LEU A 68 30.08 -17.25 2.79
CA LEU A 68 29.26 -16.81 3.92
C LEU A 68 27.90 -17.52 3.88
N GLU A 69 27.44 -17.91 5.07
CA GLU A 69 26.06 -18.37 5.23
C GLU A 69 25.12 -17.22 4.89
N ALA A 70 24.19 -17.46 3.96
CA ALA A 70 23.20 -16.47 3.60
C ALA A 70 22.38 -16.11 4.83
N HIS A 71 22.45 -14.84 5.25
CA HIS A 71 21.57 -14.35 6.29
C HIS A 71 20.12 -14.56 5.86
N LYS A 72 19.25 -15.01 6.77
CA LYS A 72 17.83 -15.24 6.50
C LYS A 72 17.09 -13.91 6.36
N VAL A 73 17.27 -13.25 5.21
CA VAL A 73 16.61 -11.97 4.88
C VAL A 73 15.08 -12.06 5.00
N MET A 74 14.51 -13.26 4.87
CA MET A 74 13.09 -13.49 5.08
C MET A 74 12.63 -13.19 6.52
N ASP A 75 13.48 -13.43 7.52
CA ASP A 75 13.14 -13.19 8.92
C ASP A 75 13.13 -11.68 9.21
N THR A 76 14.07 -10.93 8.64
CA THR A 76 14.09 -9.46 8.75
C THR A 76 12.98 -8.80 7.93
N LEU A 77 12.62 -9.38 6.77
CA LEU A 77 11.46 -8.94 5.99
C LEU A 77 10.16 -9.18 6.76
N SER A 78 10.00 -10.33 7.39
CA SER A 78 8.82 -10.66 8.20
C SER A 78 8.66 -9.68 9.37
N VAL A 79 9.73 -9.42 10.11
CA VAL A 79 9.72 -8.43 11.22
C VAL A 79 9.43 -7.02 10.71
N ASN A 80 10.00 -6.63 9.56
CA ASN A 80 9.74 -5.31 8.98
C ASN A 80 8.29 -5.17 8.47
N ASN A 81 7.74 -6.22 7.85
CA ASN A 81 6.34 -6.27 7.43
C ASN A 81 5.42 -6.21 8.64
N ALA A 82 5.71 -6.97 9.70
CA ALA A 82 4.96 -6.92 10.95
C ALA A 82 4.99 -5.51 11.56
N LYS A 83 6.16 -4.86 11.57
CA LYS A 83 6.30 -3.46 12.01
C LYS A 83 5.43 -2.51 11.18
N GLN A 84 5.41 -2.64 9.85
CA GLN A 84 4.56 -1.84 8.99
C GLN A 84 3.07 -2.07 9.29
N ILE A 85 2.64 -3.33 9.45
CA ILE A 85 1.25 -3.67 9.80
C ILE A 85 0.86 -3.03 11.13
N ILE A 86 1.70 -3.16 12.17
CA ILE A 86 1.43 -2.55 13.50
C ILE A 86 1.28 -1.03 13.36
N GLN A 87 2.16 -0.37 12.61
CA GLN A 87 2.06 1.07 12.35
C GLN A 87 0.75 1.45 11.65
N LEU A 88 0.35 0.67 10.64
CA LEU A 88 -0.90 0.90 9.89
C LEU A 88 -2.14 0.65 10.73
N LEU A 89 -2.13 -0.34 11.63
CA LEU A 89 -3.26 -0.69 12.50
C LEU A 89 -3.42 0.26 13.68
N THR A 90 -2.36 0.95 14.10
CA THR A 90 -2.39 1.84 15.27
C THR A 90 -3.43 2.96 15.12
N LYS A 91 -3.49 3.58 13.93
CA LYS A 91 -4.45 4.65 13.64
C LYS A 91 -5.91 4.18 13.67
N PRO A 92 -6.34 3.18 12.88
CA PRO A 92 -7.73 2.73 12.90
C PRO A 92 -8.15 2.18 14.26
N MET A 93 -7.25 1.56 15.04
CA MET A 93 -7.58 1.17 16.41
C MET A 93 -7.85 2.37 17.33
N ALA A 94 -7.05 3.44 17.24
CA ALA A 94 -7.29 4.66 17.98
C ALA A 94 -8.60 5.34 17.56
N ASP A 95 -8.90 5.37 16.26
CA ASP A 95 -10.14 5.93 15.72
C ASP A 95 -11.36 5.12 16.21
N ILE A 96 -11.28 3.79 16.22
CA ILE A 96 -12.34 2.90 16.78
C ILE A 96 -12.51 3.14 18.28
N THR A 97 -11.42 3.21 19.04
CA THR A 97 -11.50 3.49 20.49
C THR A 97 -12.15 4.83 20.77
N LYS A 98 -11.78 5.87 20.01
CA LYS A 98 -12.38 7.19 20.11
C LYS A 98 -13.88 7.14 19.80
N ASN A 99 -14.26 6.49 18.70
CA ASN A 99 -15.68 6.35 18.32
C ASN A 99 -16.51 5.63 19.40
N ILE A 100 -15.97 4.58 20.02
CA ILE A 100 -16.62 3.88 21.13
C ILE A 100 -16.83 4.82 22.33
N ILE A 101 -15.80 5.59 22.71
CA ILE A 101 -15.88 6.54 23.83
C ILE A 101 -16.89 7.65 23.53
N ASP A 102 -16.86 8.20 22.32
CA ASP A 102 -17.77 9.26 21.89
C ASP A 102 -19.23 8.76 21.91
N ASN A 103 -19.50 7.56 21.38
CA ASN A 103 -20.82 6.94 21.42
C ASN A 103 -21.30 6.65 22.86
N LEU A 104 -20.40 6.21 23.75
CA LEU A 104 -20.74 5.99 25.16
C LEU A 104 -21.14 7.29 25.86
N ASN A 105 -20.40 8.37 25.61
CA ASN A 105 -20.71 9.69 26.16
C ASN A 105 -22.08 10.19 25.65
N GLU A 106 -22.35 10.02 24.36
CA GLU A 106 -23.64 10.42 23.76
C GLU A 106 -24.80 9.65 24.40
N CYS A 107 -24.65 8.33 24.60
CA CYS A 107 -25.63 7.50 25.29
C CYS A 107 -25.88 7.96 26.73
N GLU A 108 -24.83 8.32 27.48
CA GLU A 108 -24.98 8.84 28.85
C GLU A 108 -25.66 10.21 28.88
N THR A 109 -25.31 11.11 27.95
CA THR A 109 -25.98 12.41 27.82
C THR A 109 -27.47 12.21 27.51
N HIS A 110 -27.80 11.35 26.54
CA HIS A 110 -29.18 11.01 26.23
C HIS A 110 -29.91 10.40 27.45
N ARG A 111 -29.26 9.48 28.18
CA ARG A 111 -29.83 8.88 29.40
C ARG A 111 -30.20 9.93 30.44
N LEU A 112 -29.30 10.88 30.71
CA LEU A 112 -29.54 11.98 31.66
C LEU A 112 -30.66 12.91 31.18
N GLU A 113 -30.65 13.27 29.89
CA GLU A 113 -31.72 14.08 29.30
C GLU A 113 -33.09 13.42 29.46
N ILE A 114 -33.15 12.10 29.29
CA ILE A 114 -34.37 11.33 29.51
C ILE A 114 -34.75 11.39 30.98
N GLU A 115 -33.84 11.06 31.91
CA GLU A 115 -34.11 11.07 33.37
C GLU A 115 -34.67 12.42 33.86
N GLU A 116 -34.11 13.53 33.40
CA GLU A 116 -34.56 14.89 33.78
C GLU A 116 -35.79 15.36 32.98
N PHE A 117 -36.19 14.63 31.93
CA PHE A 117 -37.30 15.01 31.06
C PHE A 117 -38.66 14.93 31.78
N SER A 118 -39.34 16.07 31.87
CA SER A 118 -40.68 16.24 32.47
C SER A 118 -41.73 16.78 31.47
N GLY A 119 -41.40 16.79 30.17
CA GLY A 119 -42.28 17.31 29.11
C GLY A 119 -43.36 16.32 28.65
N SER A 120 -43.97 16.63 27.50
CA SER A 120 -45.12 15.88 26.97
C SER A 120 -44.72 14.54 26.36
N LEU A 121 -45.70 13.63 26.23
CA LEU A 121 -45.51 12.31 25.60
C LEU A 121 -45.01 12.42 24.15
N GLU A 122 -45.44 13.45 23.42
CA GLU A 122 -45.07 13.70 22.02
C GLU A 122 -43.59 14.10 21.90
N GLU A 123 -43.11 14.95 22.81
CA GLU A 123 -41.70 15.33 22.91
C GLU A 123 -40.81 14.17 23.37
N LEU A 124 -41.31 13.31 24.26
CA LEU A 124 -40.61 12.09 24.67
C LEU A 124 -40.48 11.09 23.51
N ASN A 125 -41.50 10.99 22.66
CA ASN A 125 -41.48 10.15 21.45
C ASN A 125 -40.44 10.66 20.42
N ASN A 126 -40.24 11.98 20.34
CA ASN A 126 -39.19 12.57 19.50
C ASN A 126 -37.77 12.25 20.01
N LYS A 127 -37.60 11.94 21.30
CA LYS A 127 -36.33 11.52 21.92
C LYS A 127 -36.12 10.00 21.95
N LEU A 128 -37.05 9.20 21.42
CA LEU A 128 -36.99 7.73 21.39
C LEU A 128 -35.80 7.21 20.58
N TYR A 129 -35.30 7.96 19.60
CA TYR A 129 -34.26 7.51 18.70
C TYR A 129 -32.95 8.27 18.93
N ILE A 130 -31.90 7.53 19.29
CA ILE A 130 -30.54 8.03 19.40
C ILE A 130 -29.88 7.93 18.01
N PRO A 131 -29.31 9.02 17.47
CA PRO A 131 -28.51 8.96 16.26
C PRO A 131 -27.23 8.18 16.56
N SER A 132 -27.04 7.04 15.88
CA SER A 132 -25.83 6.22 15.96
C SER A 132 -25.07 6.31 14.65
N VAL A 133 -23.75 6.50 14.75
CA VAL A 133 -22.87 6.54 13.57
C VAL A 133 -22.28 5.15 13.34
N GLU A 134 -22.77 4.47 12.30
CA GLU A 134 -22.29 3.14 11.93
C GLU A 134 -21.40 3.22 10.69
N ILE A 135 -20.31 2.46 10.68
CA ILE A 135 -19.39 2.33 9.54
C ILE A 135 -19.71 0.99 8.86
N ILE A 136 -20.26 1.04 7.65
CA ILE A 136 -20.60 -0.15 6.87
C ILE A 136 -19.72 -0.29 5.63
N SER A 137 -19.43 -1.53 5.23
CA SER A 137 -18.78 -1.85 3.97
C SER A 137 -19.83 -2.18 2.90
N VAL A 138 -19.88 -1.38 1.84
CA VAL A 138 -20.81 -1.57 0.72
C VAL A 138 -20.04 -2.12 -0.49
N PRO A 139 -20.39 -3.30 -1.02
CA PRO A 139 -19.73 -3.82 -2.22
C PRO A 139 -19.97 -2.89 -3.42
N LEU A 140 -18.94 -2.70 -4.23
CA LEU A 140 -19.03 -1.91 -5.47
C LEU A 140 -19.56 -2.78 -6.61
N ASP A 141 -20.48 -2.23 -7.41
CA ASP A 141 -21.00 -2.89 -8.62
C ASP A 141 -19.88 -3.28 -9.59
N ARG A 142 -18.83 -2.46 -9.63
CA ARG A 142 -17.66 -2.70 -10.47
C ARG A 142 -16.39 -2.39 -9.69
N PRO A 143 -15.51 -3.38 -9.48
CA PRO A 143 -14.25 -3.14 -8.79
C PRO A 143 -13.37 -2.19 -9.60
N LYS A 144 -12.58 -1.35 -8.92
CA LYS A 144 -11.76 -0.31 -9.55
C LYS A 144 -10.42 -0.14 -8.86
N THR A 145 -9.37 0.21 -9.60
CA THR A 145 -8.07 0.58 -9.04
C THR A 145 -8.02 2.09 -8.88
N VAL A 146 -7.66 2.55 -7.68
CA VAL A 146 -7.55 3.98 -7.34
C VAL A 146 -6.17 4.28 -6.76
N CYS A 147 -5.84 5.58 -6.68
CA CYS A 147 -4.62 6.05 -6.06
C CYS A 147 -4.93 6.79 -4.75
N GLY A 148 -4.28 6.40 -3.66
CA GLY A 148 -4.37 7.04 -2.35
C GLY A 148 -3.23 8.02 -2.05
N ALA A 149 -2.57 8.57 -3.08
CA ALA A 149 -1.67 9.70 -2.92
C ALA A 149 -2.48 10.97 -2.65
N ASP A 150 -1.94 11.91 -1.87
CA ASP A 150 -2.69 13.11 -1.45
C ASP A 150 -3.08 14.01 -2.64
N GLU A 151 -2.39 13.96 -3.79
CA GLU A 151 -2.82 14.65 -5.01
C GLU A 151 -3.97 13.94 -5.76
N CYS A 152 -4.27 12.69 -5.40
CA CYS A 152 -5.26 11.82 -6.05
C CYS A 152 -6.44 11.47 -5.15
N CYS A 153 -6.48 11.98 -3.91
CA CYS A 153 -7.57 11.76 -2.98
C CYS A 153 -7.90 13.03 -2.18
N GLU A 154 -9.18 13.20 -1.90
CA GLU A 154 -9.71 14.21 -1.01
C GLU A 154 -10.14 13.54 0.30
N ARG A 155 -9.68 14.08 1.42
CA ARG A 155 -10.05 13.64 2.76
C ARG A 155 -11.19 14.52 3.24
N ILE A 156 -12.38 13.94 3.32
CA ILE A 156 -13.59 14.63 3.77
C ILE A 156 -13.73 14.35 5.27
N ASP A 157 -13.56 15.40 6.07
CA ASP A 157 -13.76 15.30 7.51
C ASP A 157 -15.25 15.47 7.84
N ASN A 158 -15.89 14.36 8.22
CA ASN A 158 -17.29 14.36 8.66
C ASN A 158 -17.38 14.75 10.15
N ASN A 159 -17.20 16.05 10.45
CA ASN A 159 -17.35 16.64 11.79
C ASN A 159 -16.65 15.88 12.94
N GLY A 160 -15.47 15.32 12.67
CA GLY A 160 -14.63 14.67 13.71
C GLY A 160 -14.96 13.21 14.02
N VAL A 161 -15.91 12.59 13.30
CA VAL A 161 -16.29 11.18 13.50
C VAL A 161 -15.42 10.23 12.69
N THR A 162 -15.23 10.48 11.39
CA THR A 162 -14.28 9.75 10.52
C THR A 162 -13.90 10.58 9.30
N THR A 163 -12.72 10.33 8.75
CA THR A 163 -12.26 10.92 7.49
C THR A 163 -12.64 9.98 6.34
N GLU A 164 -13.66 10.33 5.57
CA GLU A 164 -14.02 9.63 4.34
C GLU A 164 -12.99 9.99 3.26
N ILE A 165 -12.46 8.98 2.57
CA ILE A 165 -11.47 9.21 1.50
C ILE A 165 -12.19 9.15 0.16
N ASN A 166 -12.39 10.30 -0.44
CA ASN A 166 -12.88 10.42 -1.80
C ASN A 166 -11.69 10.28 -2.77
N TYR A 167 -11.59 9.15 -3.44
CA TYR A 167 -10.56 8.92 -4.45
C TYR A 167 -10.91 9.63 -5.76
N THR A 168 -10.46 10.87 -5.93
CA THR A 168 -10.72 11.68 -7.13
C THR A 168 -10.18 11.03 -8.40
N THR A 169 -9.06 10.30 -8.29
CA THR A 169 -8.42 9.65 -9.44
C THR A 169 -8.67 8.15 -9.48
N GLU A 170 -9.58 7.73 -10.36
CA GLU A 170 -9.81 6.31 -10.69
C GLU A 170 -8.77 5.81 -11.71
N CYS A 171 -7.65 5.26 -11.26
CA CYS A 171 -6.56 4.77 -12.12
C CYS A 171 -6.97 3.70 -13.14
N HIS A 172 -7.93 2.83 -12.83
CA HIS A 172 -8.50 1.87 -13.78
C HIS A 172 -9.91 1.44 -13.32
N SER A 173 -10.92 1.64 -14.18
CA SER A 173 -12.32 1.31 -13.89
C SER A 173 -13.01 0.85 -15.18
N PRO A 174 -13.63 -0.35 -15.22
CA PRO A 174 -13.59 -1.41 -14.21
C PRO A 174 -12.24 -2.15 -14.22
N CYS A 175 -11.83 -2.66 -13.05
CA CYS A 175 -10.64 -3.49 -12.86
C CYS A 175 -11.05 -4.84 -12.28
N TYR A 176 -10.99 -5.92 -13.06
CA TYR A 176 -11.35 -7.28 -12.62
C TYR A 176 -10.13 -8.09 -12.17
N LEU A 177 -9.21 -7.48 -11.42
CA LEU A 177 -8.12 -8.22 -10.83
C LEU A 177 -8.66 -9.09 -9.71
N GLU A 178 -8.39 -10.39 -9.77
CA GLU A 178 -8.76 -11.33 -8.73
C GLU A 178 -7.52 -11.62 -7.87
N PHE A 179 -7.44 -10.98 -6.70
CA PHE A 179 -6.52 -11.38 -5.64
C PHE A 179 -7.23 -11.25 -4.29
N ASN A 180 -6.92 -12.18 -3.37
CA ASN A 180 -7.64 -12.35 -2.11
C ASN A 180 -7.54 -11.13 -1.16
N ASP A 181 -6.51 -10.29 -1.35
CA ASP A 181 -6.20 -9.14 -0.49
C ASP A 181 -6.58 -7.80 -1.18
N GLY A 182 -7.83 -7.71 -1.63
CA GLY A 182 -8.42 -6.47 -2.11
C GLY A 182 -8.41 -5.36 -1.06
N ASN A 183 -8.57 -4.11 -1.47
CA ASN A 183 -8.57 -2.93 -0.59
C ASN A 183 -7.28 -2.69 0.22
N VAL A 184 -6.18 -3.37 -0.15
CA VAL A 184 -4.85 -3.16 0.44
C VAL A 184 -4.00 -2.24 -0.45
N VAL A 185 -3.45 -1.19 0.17
CA VAL A 185 -2.52 -0.25 -0.49
C VAL A 185 -1.20 -0.94 -0.79
N GLY A 186 -0.70 -0.78 -2.02
CA GLY A 186 0.59 -1.30 -2.45
C GLY A 186 0.63 -2.81 -2.68
N ASN A 187 -0.53 -3.45 -2.89
CA ASN A 187 -0.56 -4.86 -3.22
C ASN A 187 0.19 -5.12 -4.55
N LYS A 188 1.17 -6.03 -4.54
CA LYS A 188 1.95 -6.39 -5.74
C LYS A 188 1.08 -6.96 -6.87
N GLY A 189 -0.10 -7.51 -6.56
CA GLY A 189 -1.09 -7.93 -7.55
C GLY A 189 -1.53 -6.80 -8.47
N LEU A 190 -1.44 -5.54 -8.04
CA LEU A 190 -1.74 -4.35 -8.84
C LEU A 190 -0.85 -4.22 -10.07
N LEU A 191 0.36 -4.78 -10.07
CA LEU A 191 1.25 -4.75 -11.24
C LEU A 191 0.68 -5.49 -12.46
N LYS A 192 -0.38 -6.30 -12.28
CA LYS A 192 -1.14 -6.93 -13.37
C LYS A 192 -2.27 -6.05 -13.91
N CYS A 193 -2.55 -4.92 -13.27
CA CYS A 193 -3.56 -3.97 -13.70
C CYS A 193 -3.11 -3.28 -14.99
N LYS A 194 -4.06 -2.90 -15.85
CA LYS A 194 -3.78 -2.05 -17.03
C LYS A 194 -3.19 -0.70 -16.66
N ALA A 195 -3.43 -0.22 -15.43
CA ALA A 195 -2.77 0.98 -14.91
C ALA A 195 -1.24 0.83 -14.82
N PHE A 196 -0.72 -0.40 -14.75
CA PHE A 196 0.72 -0.69 -14.58
C PHE A 196 1.31 -1.56 -15.69
N THR A 197 0.50 -1.98 -16.67
CA THR A 197 0.95 -2.80 -17.80
C THR A 197 0.71 -2.05 -19.11
N ARG A 198 1.80 -1.82 -19.86
CA ARG A 198 1.67 -1.38 -21.25
C ARG A 198 1.48 -2.61 -22.12
N HIS A 199 0.28 -2.81 -22.65
CA HIS A 199 0.08 -3.73 -23.77
C HIS A 199 0.66 -3.09 -25.03
N SER A 200 1.74 -3.63 -25.58
CA SER A 200 2.09 -3.40 -26.97
C SER A 200 0.97 -4.00 -27.83
N SER A 201 0.41 -3.21 -28.73
CA SER A 201 -0.68 -3.58 -29.64
C SER A 201 -0.31 -4.67 -30.68
N ALA A 202 0.72 -5.49 -30.44
CA ALA A 202 1.33 -6.36 -31.45
C ALA A 202 0.92 -7.85 -31.37
N ASP A 203 0.06 -8.26 -30.43
CA ASP A 203 -0.30 -9.68 -30.26
C ASP A 203 -1.80 -9.96 -30.46
N ARG A 204 -2.42 -9.32 -31.45
CA ARG A 204 -3.70 -9.78 -32.01
C ARG A 204 -3.76 -9.61 -33.52
N ASP A 205 -3.04 -10.47 -34.24
CA ASP A 205 -3.43 -10.86 -35.60
C ASP A 205 -3.25 -12.38 -35.74
N PRO A 206 -4.32 -13.20 -35.71
CA PRO A 206 -4.23 -14.60 -36.06
C PRO A 206 -4.42 -14.74 -37.58
N ALA A 207 -3.52 -14.17 -38.38
CA ALA A 207 -3.42 -14.46 -39.81
C ALA A 207 -2.20 -13.75 -40.43
N ASN A 208 -1.01 -14.36 -40.38
CA ASN A 208 -0.15 -14.35 -41.56
C ASN A 208 0.89 -15.48 -41.52
N SER A 209 0.62 -16.52 -42.29
CA SER A 209 1.62 -17.40 -42.88
C SER A 209 2.36 -16.63 -43.96
N ASP A 210 3.68 -16.41 -43.84
CA ASP A 210 4.64 -16.96 -44.81
C ASP A 210 6.08 -16.45 -44.67
N HIS A 211 6.97 -17.41 -44.86
CA HIS A 211 8.27 -17.37 -45.53
C HIS A 211 9.27 -16.22 -45.31
N GLY A 212 10.43 -16.63 -44.79
CA GLY A 212 11.70 -16.25 -45.43
C GLY A 212 12.63 -15.36 -44.60
N GLN A 213 13.17 -15.89 -43.49
CA GLN A 213 14.45 -15.41 -43.00
C GLN A 213 15.43 -16.58 -42.83
N SER A 214 16.56 -16.43 -43.51
CA SER A 214 17.67 -17.38 -43.61
C SER A 214 18.20 -17.79 -42.23
N TRP A 215 18.45 -19.08 -42.05
CA TRP A 215 18.99 -19.67 -40.82
C TRP A 215 20.36 -19.09 -40.41
N LEU A 216 21.08 -18.42 -41.33
CA LEU A 216 22.38 -17.81 -41.09
C LEU A 216 22.34 -16.54 -40.21
N SER A 217 21.24 -15.79 -40.18
CA SER A 217 21.11 -14.61 -39.29
C SER A 217 20.83 -14.97 -37.83
N ARG A 218 20.42 -16.22 -37.55
CA ARG A 218 20.23 -16.74 -36.19
C ARG A 218 21.51 -17.28 -35.55
N ALA A 219 22.51 -17.67 -36.34
CA ALA A 219 23.70 -18.36 -35.85
C ALA A 219 24.78 -17.46 -35.23
N LEU A 220 24.72 -16.13 -35.42
CA LEU A 220 25.67 -15.18 -34.82
C LEU A 220 25.16 -14.52 -33.53
N ALA A 221 23.93 -14.81 -33.09
CA ALA A 221 23.44 -14.46 -31.76
C ALA A 221 23.65 -15.65 -30.82
N ALA A 222 24.84 -15.72 -30.23
CA ALA A 222 25.26 -16.77 -29.30
C ALA A 222 24.34 -16.86 -28.04
N PRO A 223 24.34 -18.02 -27.35
CA PRO A 223 23.26 -18.44 -26.47
C PRO A 223 23.50 -17.96 -25.03
N THR A 224 22.62 -17.10 -24.53
CA THR A 224 22.37 -16.99 -23.10
C THR A 224 20.91 -17.32 -22.89
N GLY A 225 20.65 -18.48 -22.29
CA GLY A 225 19.31 -18.85 -21.82
C GLY A 225 18.82 -17.83 -20.80
N ILE A 226 18.06 -16.85 -21.28
CA ILE A 226 17.08 -16.10 -20.51
C ILE A 226 15.90 -15.94 -21.46
N VAL A 227 14.87 -16.77 -21.27
CA VAL A 227 13.55 -16.55 -21.86
C VAL A 227 13.09 -15.18 -21.37
N ARG A 228 13.17 -14.15 -22.23
CA ARG A 228 12.66 -12.81 -21.95
C ARG A 228 11.17 -12.79 -22.30
N ASP A 229 10.35 -13.38 -21.44
CA ASP A 229 8.95 -12.93 -21.30
C ASP A 229 8.91 -11.88 -20.19
N ARG A 230 9.52 -10.72 -20.46
CA ARG A 230 9.37 -9.54 -19.59
C ARG A 230 8.16 -8.76 -20.08
N LEU A 231 7.00 -9.11 -19.55
CA LEU A 231 5.85 -8.21 -19.49
C LEU A 231 6.35 -6.84 -19.02
N ASN A 232 6.07 -5.80 -19.80
CA ASN A 232 6.48 -4.41 -19.59
C ASN A 232 5.71 -3.80 -18.39
N GLN A 233 5.97 -4.32 -17.19
CA GLN A 233 5.39 -3.86 -15.93
C GLN A 233 6.09 -2.58 -15.50
N SER A 234 5.30 -1.51 -15.36
CA SER A 234 5.73 -0.23 -14.81
C SER A 234 5.41 -0.21 -13.32
N TYR A 235 6.39 0.10 -12.48
CA TYR A 235 6.16 0.35 -11.05
C TYR A 235 5.40 1.66 -10.79
N SER A 236 5.32 2.52 -11.80
CA SER A 236 4.54 3.76 -11.79
C SER A 236 3.25 3.60 -12.59
N CYS A 237 2.17 4.19 -12.07
CA CYS A 237 0.87 4.19 -12.71
C CYS A 237 0.90 5.03 -13.99
N LEU A 238 0.39 4.48 -15.08
CA LEU A 238 0.31 5.14 -16.38
C LEU A 238 -0.75 6.26 -16.41
N LYS A 239 -1.68 6.29 -15.44
CA LYS A 239 -2.71 7.33 -15.35
C LYS A 239 -2.29 8.52 -14.49
N CYS A 240 -1.81 8.29 -13.26
CA CYS A 240 -1.46 9.35 -12.32
C CYS A 240 0.05 9.54 -12.09
N GLY A 241 0.90 8.63 -12.60
CA GLY A 241 2.36 8.70 -12.40
C GLY A 241 2.86 8.17 -11.05
N HIS A 242 1.98 7.99 -10.06
CA HIS A 242 2.39 7.53 -8.72
C HIS A 242 2.78 6.04 -8.68
N SER A 243 3.64 5.67 -7.73
CA SER A 243 4.05 4.28 -7.49
C SER A 243 2.85 3.37 -7.21
N TYR A 244 2.92 2.11 -7.62
CA TYR A 244 1.94 1.07 -7.28
C TYR A 244 1.73 0.95 -5.76
N GLU A 245 2.76 1.28 -4.97
CA GLU A 245 2.71 1.34 -3.51
C GLU A 245 1.70 2.35 -2.96
N LYS A 246 1.22 3.29 -3.78
CA LYS A 246 0.18 4.26 -3.44
C LYS A 246 -1.21 3.86 -3.94
N HIS A 247 -1.35 2.68 -4.55
CA HIS A 247 -2.60 2.26 -5.17
C HIS A 247 -3.25 1.12 -4.42
N LEU A 248 -4.56 1.00 -4.55
CA LEU A 248 -5.35 -0.11 -4.03
C LEU A 248 -6.43 -0.49 -5.03
N HIS A 249 -6.91 -1.72 -4.90
CA HIS A 249 -7.99 -2.26 -5.71
C HIS A 249 -9.26 -2.34 -4.88
N LEU A 250 -10.22 -1.48 -5.17
CA LEU A 250 -11.47 -1.37 -4.44
C LEU A 250 -12.48 -2.41 -4.90
N PHE A 251 -12.95 -3.23 -3.95
CA PHE A 251 -14.11 -4.13 -4.11
C PHE A 251 -15.32 -3.66 -3.32
N TYR A 252 -15.08 -2.96 -2.22
CA TYR A 252 -16.08 -2.36 -1.36
C TYR A 252 -15.65 -0.95 -0.99
N ASP A 253 -16.65 -0.13 -0.70
CA ASP A 253 -16.55 1.23 -0.22
C ASP A 253 -16.94 1.28 1.26
N THR A 254 -16.25 2.11 2.05
CA THR A 254 -16.56 2.27 3.47
C THR A 254 -17.42 3.51 3.63
N ARG A 255 -18.68 3.33 4.04
CA ARG A 255 -19.62 4.44 4.19
C ARG A 255 -20.02 4.63 5.64
N VAL A 256 -20.14 5.90 6.01
CA VAL A 256 -20.69 6.31 7.30
C VAL A 256 -22.20 6.48 7.15
N THR A 257 -22.97 5.73 7.91
CA THR A 257 -24.43 5.82 7.90
C THR A 257 -24.95 6.24 9.26
N MET A 258 -25.88 7.20 9.26
CA MET A 258 -26.63 7.58 10.46
C MET A 258 -27.79 6.60 10.62
N THR A 259 -27.72 5.75 11.63
CA THR A 259 -28.82 4.87 12.01
C THR A 259 -29.53 5.44 13.24
N LYS A 260 -30.80 5.09 13.40
CA LYS A 260 -31.61 5.47 14.56
C LYS A 260 -31.78 4.24 15.43
N VAL A 261 -31.17 4.26 16.61
CA VAL A 261 -31.33 3.18 17.59
C VAL A 261 -32.40 3.60 18.57
N ALA A 262 -33.41 2.74 18.78
CA ALA A 262 -34.46 3.02 19.76
C ALA A 262 -33.90 2.85 21.18
N ASP A 263 -34.08 3.86 22.02
CA ASP A 263 -33.76 3.79 23.44
C ASP A 263 -34.84 2.96 24.17
N GLU A 264 -34.46 1.78 24.65
CA GLU A 264 -35.37 0.89 25.37
C GLU A 264 -35.91 1.49 26.69
N GLY A 265 -35.16 2.39 27.31
CA GLY A 265 -35.59 3.15 28.49
C GLY A 265 -36.72 4.12 28.17
N VAL A 266 -36.59 4.88 27.07
CA VAL A 266 -37.65 5.76 26.56
C VAL A 266 -38.87 4.96 26.13
N GLY A 267 -38.66 3.86 25.40
CA GLY A 267 -39.75 2.96 24.98
C GLY A 267 -40.58 2.46 26.16
N ARG A 268 -39.92 2.03 27.25
CA ARG A 268 -40.59 1.61 28.49
C ARG A 268 -41.35 2.75 29.16
N ARG A 269 -40.81 3.97 29.19
CA ARG A 269 -41.50 5.14 29.76
C ARG A 269 -42.74 5.53 28.96
N ILE A 270 -42.65 5.55 27.63
CA ILE A 270 -43.80 5.83 26.74
C ILE A 270 -44.91 4.79 27.00
N GLN A 271 -44.55 3.52 27.07
CA GLN A 271 -45.51 2.44 27.33
C GLN A 271 -46.19 2.59 28.71
N SER A 272 -45.43 2.96 29.73
CA SER A 272 -45.97 3.22 31.08
C SER A 272 -46.96 4.38 31.10
N VAL A 273 -46.65 5.50 30.44
CA VAL A 273 -47.53 6.68 30.37
C VAL A 273 -48.81 6.37 29.59
N LEU A 274 -48.72 5.63 28.47
CA LEU A 274 -49.88 5.20 27.69
C LEU A 274 -50.79 4.26 28.50
N MET A 275 -50.21 3.30 29.22
CA MET A 275 -50.97 2.40 30.10
C MET A 275 -51.67 3.17 31.23
N ALA A 276 -51.00 4.17 31.83
CA ALA A 276 -51.61 5.00 32.87
C ALA A 276 -52.79 5.83 32.34
N ALA A 277 -52.67 6.40 31.13
CA ALA A 277 -53.74 7.16 30.48
C ALA A 277 -54.97 6.28 30.17
N GLU A 278 -54.77 5.06 29.64
CA GLU A 278 -55.88 4.11 29.39
C GLU A 278 -56.62 3.68 30.66
N ILE A 279 -55.89 3.48 31.77
CA ILE A 279 -56.50 3.16 33.07
C ILE A 279 -57.35 4.33 33.56
N GLN A 280 -56.87 5.56 33.37
CA GLN A 280 -57.56 6.77 33.80
C GLN A 280 -58.84 7.03 32.98
N GLU A 281 -58.83 6.79 31.66
CA GLU A 281 -60.04 6.87 30.82
C GLU A 281 -61.10 5.83 31.20
N ARG A 282 -60.69 4.60 31.55
CA ARG A 282 -61.63 3.55 32.01
C ARG A 282 -62.22 3.82 33.40
N GLN A 283 -61.61 4.69 34.20
CA GLN A 283 -62.12 5.09 35.51
C GLN A 283 -63.09 6.27 35.44
N ILE A 284 -63.17 6.95 34.29
CA ILE A 284 -64.02 8.13 34.06
C ILE A 284 -65.33 7.75 33.34
N LEU A 285 -65.43 6.53 32.81
CA LEU A 285 -66.65 5.90 32.25
C LEU A 285 -67.37 5.04 33.30
#